data_AF-A0A1V5B8A0-F1
#
_entry.id   AF-A0A1V5B8A0-F1
#
_cell.length_a   1.000
_cell.length_b   1.000
_cell.length_c   1.000
_cell.angle_alpha   90.00
_cell.angle_beta   90.00
_cell.angle_gamma   90.00
#
_symmetry.space_group_name_H-M   'P 1'
#
loop_
_entity.id
_entity.type
_entity.pdbx_description
1 polymer ?
#
loop_
_entity_poly.entity_id
_entity_poly.type
_entity_poly.pdbx_seq_one_letter_code
_entity_poly.pdbx_strand_id
1 'polypeptide(L)'
;MLFYLIIDCFAIISVQVIEMSKNPEFAKYGSDIARHQDVIRSANEDLIKLSQRFGRMMPKLSKLDSSAILTWFDLYNKIKDKAKKTDDDLAVLISNEQASANPFLQLQMNSYYAQRQRLYFKMEVMDDIISGMMEDLLENGSFEEAQKEEMRIALDATIEKSMLQCIAAAVPA
;
A
#
# COMPACT_ATOMS: atom_id res chain seq x y z
N MET A 1 20.48 15.04 28.87
CA MET A 1 20.81 14.33 27.60
C MET A 1 19.68 14.38 26.58
N LEU A 2 18.40 14.19 26.94
CA LEU A 2 17.27 14.29 25.98
C LEU A 2 17.09 15.68 25.32
N PHE A 3 17.39 16.77 26.03
CA PHE A 3 17.21 18.12 25.51
C PHE A 3 18.16 18.48 24.36
N TYR A 4 19.38 17.94 24.36
CA TYR A 4 20.34 18.18 23.26
C TYR A 4 19.93 17.46 21.98
N LEU A 5 19.38 16.23 22.08
CA LEU A 5 18.86 15.49 20.94
C LEU A 5 17.70 16.19 20.22
N ILE A 6 16.82 16.85 20.99
CA ILE A 6 15.65 17.57 20.45
C ILE A 6 16.09 18.87 19.76
N ILE A 7 17.07 19.58 20.32
CA ILE A 7 17.62 20.81 19.74
C ILE A 7 18.38 20.50 18.43
N ASP A 8 19.15 19.42 18.40
CA ASP A 8 19.86 18.99 17.18
C ASP A 8 18.87 18.55 16.08
N CYS A 9 17.81 17.81 16.41
CA CYS A 9 16.75 17.49 15.44
C CYS A 9 16.07 18.77 14.89
N PHE A 10 15.79 19.76 15.73
CA PHE A 10 15.17 21.01 15.28
C PHE A 10 16.12 21.86 14.42
N ALA A 11 17.41 21.91 14.76
CA ALA A 11 18.44 22.60 13.98
C ALA A 11 18.66 21.93 12.61
N ILE A 12 18.69 20.59 12.57
CA ILE A 12 18.79 19.80 11.32
C ILE A 12 17.56 20.04 10.43
N ILE A 13 16.35 19.98 10.99
CA ILE A 13 15.10 20.29 10.27
C ILE A 13 15.11 21.73 9.74
N SER A 14 15.59 22.69 10.54
CA SER A 14 15.62 24.11 10.16
C SER A 14 16.64 24.40 9.07
N VAL A 15 17.83 23.79 9.11
CA VAL A 15 18.86 23.93 8.05
C VAL A 15 18.40 23.25 6.75
N GLN A 16 17.72 22.10 6.84
CA GLN A 16 17.17 21.39 5.67
C GLN A 16 16.04 22.16 4.98
N VAL A 17 15.15 22.80 5.74
CA VAL A 17 14.11 23.70 5.18
C VAL A 17 14.75 24.93 4.50
N ILE A 18 15.86 25.45 5.04
CA ILE A 18 16.60 26.57 4.44
C ILE A 18 17.32 26.17 3.14
N GLU A 19 17.88 24.95 3.04
CA GLU A 19 18.48 24.44 1.79
C GLU A 19 17.45 24.19 0.69
N MET A 20 16.26 23.68 1.02
CA MET A 20 15.16 23.50 0.05
C MET A 20 14.75 24.80 -0.64
N SER A 21 14.91 25.95 0.03
CA SER A 21 14.59 27.25 -0.56
C SER A 21 15.52 27.66 -1.72
N LYS A 22 16.67 26.99 -1.88
CA LYS A 22 17.73 27.40 -2.82
C LYS A 22 17.76 26.60 -4.13
N ASN A 23 17.16 25.40 -4.19
CA ASN A 23 17.02 24.64 -5.43
C ASN A 23 15.54 24.25 -5.68
N PRO A 24 14.85 24.91 -6.64
CA PRO A 24 13.43 24.69 -6.89
C PRO A 24 13.12 23.26 -7.37
N GLU A 25 14.07 22.56 -8.00
CA GLU A 25 13.86 21.18 -8.44
C GLU A 25 13.80 20.22 -7.24
N PHE A 26 14.67 20.40 -6.23
CA PHE A 26 14.62 19.59 -5.01
C PHE A 26 13.36 19.84 -4.19
N ALA A 27 12.88 21.09 -4.15
CA ALA A 27 11.59 21.39 -3.54
C ALA A 27 10.43 20.65 -4.25
N LYS A 28 10.47 20.58 -5.59
CA LYS A 28 9.51 19.81 -6.38
C LYS A 28 9.58 18.31 -6.08
N TYR A 29 10.79 17.71 -6.08
CA TYR A 29 10.95 16.29 -5.73
C TYR A 29 10.43 15.97 -4.34
N GLY A 30 10.75 16.80 -3.34
CA GLY A 30 10.25 16.62 -1.98
C GLY A 30 8.72 16.67 -1.90
N SER A 31 8.10 17.63 -2.59
CA SER A 31 6.64 17.74 -2.69
C SER A 31 6.02 16.53 -3.40
N ASP A 32 6.63 16.05 -4.47
CA ASP A 32 6.14 14.90 -5.20
C ASP A 32 6.22 13.65 -4.31
N ILE A 33 7.34 13.37 -3.65
CA ILE A 33 7.48 12.23 -2.74
C ILE A 33 6.45 12.29 -1.61
N ALA A 34 6.24 13.46 -0.99
CA ALA A 34 5.23 13.64 0.05
C ALA A 34 3.81 13.31 -0.44
N ARG A 35 3.46 13.71 -1.67
CA ARG A 35 2.19 13.35 -2.29
C ARG A 35 2.04 11.83 -2.46
N HIS A 36 3.09 11.13 -2.87
CA HIS A 36 3.06 9.66 -3.01
C HIS A 36 2.91 8.97 -1.64
N GLN A 37 3.58 9.47 -0.60
CA GLN A 37 3.40 8.98 0.78
C GLN A 37 1.94 9.14 1.24
N ASP A 38 1.30 10.26 0.95
CA ASP A 38 -0.11 10.49 1.29
C ASP A 38 -1.05 9.50 0.60
N VAL A 39 -0.76 9.14 -0.66
CA VAL A 39 -1.53 8.14 -1.40
C VAL A 39 -1.39 6.76 -0.77
N ILE A 40 -0.18 6.33 -0.39
CA ILE A 40 0.06 5.06 0.31
C ILE A 40 -0.60 5.05 1.69
N ARG A 41 -0.51 6.14 2.45
CA ARG A 41 -1.19 6.30 3.74
C ARG A 41 -2.70 6.14 3.60
N SER A 42 -3.31 6.81 2.61
CA SER A 42 -4.73 6.69 2.31
C SER A 42 -5.11 5.27 1.88
N ALA A 43 -4.33 4.62 1.02
CA ALA A 43 -4.57 3.23 0.62
C ALA A 43 -4.52 2.27 1.83
N ASN A 44 -3.59 2.48 2.75
CA ASN A 44 -3.51 1.71 3.99
C ASN A 44 -4.71 1.95 4.93
N GLU A 45 -5.19 3.19 5.04
CA GLU A 45 -6.43 3.48 5.80
C GLU A 45 -7.65 2.78 5.17
N ASP A 46 -7.75 2.79 3.85
CA ASP A 46 -8.83 2.13 3.12
C ASP A 46 -8.76 0.61 3.30
N LEU A 47 -7.57 0.01 3.27
CA LEU A 47 -7.37 -1.42 3.53
C LEU A 47 -7.78 -1.79 4.96
N ILE A 48 -7.44 -0.96 5.95
CA ILE A 48 -7.85 -1.18 7.35
C ILE A 48 -9.38 -1.12 7.49
N LYS A 49 -10.03 -0.15 6.85
CA LYS A 49 -11.50 -0.06 6.89
C LYS A 49 -12.14 -1.27 6.21
N LEU A 50 -11.58 -1.70 5.08
CA LEU A 50 -12.05 -2.85 4.33
C LEU A 50 -11.87 -4.16 5.12
N SER A 51 -10.73 -4.33 5.79
CA SER A 51 -10.45 -5.50 6.64
C SER A 51 -11.35 -5.55 7.88
N GLN A 52 -11.62 -4.41 8.50
CA GLN A 52 -12.59 -4.33 9.62
C GLN A 52 -14.01 -4.65 9.17
N ARG A 53 -14.42 -4.17 7.98
CA ARG A 53 -15.71 -4.55 7.39
C ARG A 53 -15.75 -6.06 7.14
N PHE A 54 -14.70 -6.62 6.56
CA PHE A 54 -14.56 -8.04 6.31
C PHE A 54 -14.69 -8.88 7.59
N GLY A 55 -13.94 -8.55 8.65
CA GLY A 55 -14.00 -9.26 9.92
C GLY A 55 -15.40 -9.28 10.55
N ARG A 56 -16.21 -8.25 10.31
CA ARG A 56 -17.63 -8.22 10.74
C ARG A 56 -18.56 -9.08 9.88
N MET A 57 -18.20 -9.30 8.61
CA MET A 57 -18.95 -10.13 7.68
C MET A 57 -18.65 -11.63 7.86
N MET A 58 -17.41 -11.96 8.27
CA MET A 58 -16.91 -13.34 8.38
C MET A 58 -17.83 -14.31 9.16
N PRO A 59 -18.42 -13.95 10.33
CA PRO A 59 -19.30 -14.88 11.05
C PRO A 59 -20.62 -15.20 10.35
N LYS A 60 -20.97 -14.43 9.30
CA LYS A 60 -22.23 -14.55 8.54
C LYS A 60 -21.97 -14.89 7.08
N LEU A 61 -20.77 -15.33 6.76
CA LEU A 61 -20.27 -15.46 5.40
C LEU A 61 -21.14 -16.38 4.53
N SER A 62 -21.59 -17.51 5.08
CA SER A 62 -22.51 -18.45 4.41
C SER A 62 -23.90 -17.88 4.10
N LYS A 63 -24.24 -16.71 4.66
CA LYS A 63 -25.50 -15.99 4.43
C LYS A 63 -25.32 -14.75 3.55
N LEU A 64 -24.10 -14.45 3.12
CA LEU A 64 -23.84 -13.35 2.20
C LEU A 64 -24.24 -13.77 0.80
N ASP A 65 -24.76 -12.82 0.04
CA ASP A 65 -24.94 -12.98 -1.39
C ASP A 65 -23.60 -12.81 -2.11
N SER A 66 -23.46 -13.47 -3.25
CA SER A 66 -22.25 -13.38 -4.07
C SER A 66 -21.92 -11.93 -4.45
N SER A 67 -22.95 -11.09 -4.64
CA SER A 67 -22.77 -9.68 -5.02
C SER A 67 -22.01 -8.87 -3.98
N ALA A 68 -22.23 -9.12 -2.68
CA ALA A 68 -21.50 -8.45 -1.61
C ALA A 68 -20.03 -8.87 -1.56
N ILE A 69 -19.74 -10.13 -1.87
CA ILE A 69 -18.39 -10.68 -1.93
C ILE A 69 -17.64 -10.05 -3.12
N LEU A 70 -18.24 -10.03 -4.30
CA LEU A 70 -17.66 -9.42 -5.51
C LEU A 70 -17.41 -7.92 -5.34
N THR A 71 -18.37 -7.19 -4.75
CA THR A 71 -18.18 -5.76 -4.42
C THR A 71 -16.98 -5.54 -3.50
N TRP A 72 -16.73 -6.48 -2.58
CA TRP A 72 -15.59 -6.40 -1.69
C TRP A 72 -14.27 -6.65 -2.44
N PHE A 73 -14.21 -7.61 -3.37
CA PHE A 73 -13.06 -7.81 -4.27
C PHE A 73 -12.78 -6.56 -5.11
N ASP A 74 -13.81 -5.91 -5.66
CA ASP A 74 -13.64 -4.67 -6.42
C ASP A 74 -13.00 -3.55 -5.59
N LEU A 75 -13.46 -3.38 -4.35
CA LEU A 75 -12.89 -2.39 -3.43
C LEU A 75 -11.45 -2.72 -3.10
N TYR A 76 -11.13 -3.99 -2.86
CA TYR A 76 -9.78 -4.42 -2.56
C TYR A 76 -8.85 -4.19 -3.76
N ASN A 77 -9.28 -4.56 -4.96
CA ASN A 77 -8.54 -4.36 -6.21
C ASN A 77 -8.27 -2.88 -6.51
N LYS A 78 -9.20 -1.97 -6.17
CA LYS A 78 -8.98 -0.52 -6.29
C LYS A 78 -7.86 -0.03 -5.36
N ILE A 79 -7.73 -0.61 -4.17
CA ILE A 79 -6.64 -0.27 -3.25
C ILE A 79 -5.29 -0.76 -3.82
N LYS A 80 -5.25 -1.98 -4.35
CA LYS A 80 -4.06 -2.54 -5.03
C LYS A 80 -3.65 -1.69 -6.22
N ASP A 81 -4.59 -1.29 -7.07
CA ASP A 81 -4.36 -0.38 -8.21
C ASP A 81 -3.77 0.95 -7.79
N LYS A 82 -4.36 1.58 -6.78
CA LYS A 82 -3.92 2.88 -6.28
C LYS A 82 -2.47 2.81 -5.79
N ALA A 83 -2.13 1.77 -5.04
CA ALA A 83 -0.78 1.59 -4.53
C ALA A 83 0.22 1.26 -5.66
N LYS A 84 -0.13 0.37 -6.59
CA LYS A 84 0.70 0.02 -7.74
C LYS A 84 1.01 1.23 -8.62
N LYS A 85 -0.02 2.00 -8.98
CA LYS A 85 0.14 3.23 -9.77
C LYS A 85 1.09 4.22 -9.09
N THR A 86 0.99 4.33 -7.78
CA THR A 86 1.87 5.22 -6.99
C THR A 86 3.32 4.75 -7.05
N ASP A 87 3.57 3.45 -7.00
CA ASP A 87 4.91 2.89 -7.20
C ASP A 87 5.46 3.16 -8.60
N ASP A 88 4.65 2.94 -9.64
CA ASP A 88 5.04 3.18 -11.03
C ASP A 88 5.40 4.66 -11.25
N ASP A 89 4.59 5.58 -10.72
CA ASP A 89 4.83 7.03 -10.80
C ASP A 89 6.11 7.43 -10.02
N LEU A 90 6.37 6.81 -8.85
CA LEU A 90 7.56 7.11 -8.04
C LEU A 90 8.84 6.51 -8.64
N ALA A 91 8.78 5.35 -9.30
CA ALA A 91 9.94 4.71 -9.93
C ALA A 91 10.64 5.65 -10.94
N VAL A 92 9.84 6.45 -11.67
CA VAL A 92 10.35 7.49 -12.58
C VAL A 92 11.14 8.55 -11.81
N LEU A 93 10.66 8.98 -10.64
CA LEU A 93 11.32 9.99 -9.80
C LEU A 93 12.62 9.46 -9.16
N ILE A 94 12.65 8.18 -8.77
CA ILE A 94 13.80 7.53 -8.13
C ILE A 94 14.96 7.32 -9.11
N SER A 95 14.67 7.15 -10.41
CA SER A 95 15.70 6.97 -11.44
C SER A 95 16.62 8.19 -11.65
N ASN A 96 16.35 9.32 -10.98
CA ASN A 96 17.19 10.50 -11.02
C ASN A 96 18.35 10.44 -10.00
N GLU A 97 19.58 10.31 -10.50
CA GLU A 97 20.82 10.22 -9.70
C GLU A 97 21.08 11.44 -8.80
N GLN A 98 20.64 12.63 -9.18
CA GLN A 98 20.82 13.83 -8.37
C GLN A 98 19.86 13.87 -7.18
N ALA A 99 18.66 13.33 -7.35
CA ALA A 99 17.68 13.21 -6.27
C ALA A 99 18.08 12.12 -5.27
N SER A 100 18.66 11.02 -5.73
CA SER A 100 19.11 9.91 -4.87
C SER A 100 20.36 10.25 -4.05
N ALA A 101 21.24 11.12 -4.56
CA ALA A 101 22.40 11.62 -3.83
C ALA A 101 22.04 12.66 -2.73
N ASN A 102 20.80 13.17 -2.71
CA ASN A 102 20.37 14.14 -1.70
C ASN A 102 19.91 13.42 -0.41
N PRO A 103 20.56 13.63 0.75
CA PRO A 103 20.24 12.91 1.98
C PRO A 103 18.81 13.10 2.49
N PHE A 104 18.22 14.27 2.25
CA PHE A 104 16.85 14.56 2.67
C PHE A 104 15.84 13.83 1.78
N LEU A 105 16.01 13.91 0.45
CA LEU A 105 15.14 13.17 -0.47
C LEU A 105 15.27 11.66 -0.25
N GLN A 106 16.48 11.17 0.06
CA GLN A 106 16.72 9.78 0.45
C GLN A 106 15.96 9.40 1.72
N LEU A 107 15.93 10.25 2.75
CA LEU A 107 15.13 10.02 3.96
C LEU A 107 13.63 9.93 3.63
N GLN A 108 13.13 10.80 2.75
CA GLN A 108 11.72 10.78 2.32
C GLN A 108 11.39 9.51 1.53
N MET A 109 12.29 9.07 0.64
CA MET A 109 12.16 7.80 -0.09
C MET A 109 12.15 6.60 0.86
N ASN A 110 13.04 6.58 1.86
CA ASN A 110 13.09 5.51 2.86
C ASN A 110 11.78 5.43 3.67
N SER A 111 11.22 6.58 4.05
CA SER A 111 9.92 6.64 4.72
C SER A 111 8.79 6.11 3.83
N TYR A 112 8.79 6.47 2.55
CA TYR A 112 7.84 5.93 1.57
C TYR A 112 7.95 4.40 1.49
N TYR A 113 9.15 3.85 1.31
CA TYR A 113 9.36 2.41 1.19
C TYR A 113 8.91 1.65 2.45
N ALA A 114 9.17 2.20 3.63
CA ALA A 114 8.72 1.60 4.89
C ALA A 114 7.18 1.58 5.00
N GLN A 115 6.50 2.65 4.58
CA GLN A 115 5.03 2.70 4.55
C GLN A 115 4.46 1.70 3.53
N ARG A 116 5.05 1.66 2.34
CA ARG A 116 4.68 0.75 1.26
C ARG A 116 4.83 -0.72 1.66
N GLN A 117 5.97 -1.09 2.24
CA GLN A 117 6.22 -2.47 2.66
C GLN A 117 5.19 -2.94 3.70
N ARG A 118 4.82 -2.06 4.64
CA ARG A 118 3.76 -2.36 5.61
C ARG A 118 2.39 -2.54 4.96
N LEU A 119 2.09 -1.75 3.93
CA LEU A 119 0.85 -1.91 3.16
C LEU A 119 0.84 -3.24 2.42
N TYR A 120 1.92 -3.60 1.73
CA TYR A 120 1.99 -4.82 0.91
C TYR A 120 1.97 -6.08 1.76
N PHE A 121 2.63 -6.06 2.92
CA PHE A 121 2.51 -7.15 3.88
C PHE A 121 1.05 -7.38 4.31
N LYS A 122 0.27 -6.30 4.54
CA LYS A 122 -1.16 -6.44 4.88
C LYS A 122 -1.99 -6.94 3.70
N MET A 123 -1.61 -6.59 2.48
CA MET A 123 -2.27 -7.10 1.27
C MET A 123 -2.02 -8.60 1.11
N GLU A 124 -0.78 -9.04 1.28
CA GLU A 124 -0.41 -10.47 1.24
C GLU A 124 -1.21 -11.28 2.27
N VAL A 125 -1.25 -10.83 3.53
CA VAL A 125 -2.07 -11.48 4.57
C VAL A 125 -3.55 -11.47 4.21
N MET A 126 -4.04 -10.41 3.57
CA MET A 126 -5.43 -10.34 3.12
C MET A 126 -5.69 -11.33 1.97
N ASP A 127 -4.76 -11.47 1.02
CA ASP A 127 -4.86 -12.41 -0.09
C ASP A 127 -4.98 -13.86 0.42
N ASP A 128 -4.20 -14.24 1.43
CA ASP A 128 -4.28 -15.55 2.09
C ASP A 128 -5.64 -15.77 2.75
N ILE A 129 -6.11 -14.77 3.52
CA ILE A 129 -7.40 -14.84 4.23
C ILE A 129 -8.55 -14.98 3.24
N ILE A 130 -8.52 -14.22 2.14
CA ILE A 130 -9.55 -14.29 1.10
C ILE A 130 -9.55 -15.67 0.45
N SER A 131 -8.37 -16.20 0.13
CA SER A 131 -8.24 -17.49 -0.55
C SER A 131 -8.86 -18.60 0.28
N GLY A 132 -8.47 -18.72 1.56
CA GLY A 132 -9.05 -19.72 2.46
C GLY A 132 -10.55 -19.52 2.71
N MET A 133 -10.99 -18.27 2.85
CA MET A 133 -12.42 -17.96 2.95
C MET A 133 -13.20 -18.43 1.72
N MET A 134 -12.64 -18.22 0.54
CA MET A 134 -13.31 -18.55 -0.70
C MET A 134 -13.43 -20.06 -0.88
N GLU A 135 -12.39 -20.82 -0.51
CA GLU A 135 -12.45 -22.28 -0.43
C GLU A 135 -13.61 -22.73 0.47
N ASP A 136 -13.70 -22.20 1.70
CA ASP A 136 -14.77 -22.51 2.65
C ASP A 136 -16.17 -22.23 2.06
N LEU A 137 -16.33 -21.12 1.32
CA LEU A 137 -17.60 -20.75 0.70
C LEU A 137 -17.98 -21.62 -0.49
N LEU A 138 -17.00 -22.04 -1.27
CA LEU A 138 -17.24 -22.91 -2.43
C LEU A 138 -17.64 -24.32 -1.99
N GLU A 139 -17.04 -24.80 -0.90
CA GLU A 139 -17.31 -26.12 -0.33
C GLU A 139 -18.62 -26.15 0.47
N ASN A 140 -18.88 -25.14 1.30
CA ASN A 140 -19.96 -25.18 2.30
C ASN A 140 -21.11 -24.19 2.02
N GLY A 141 -20.96 -23.31 1.03
CA GLY A 141 -21.95 -22.29 0.69
C GLY A 141 -23.10 -22.82 -0.16
N SER A 142 -24.29 -22.26 0.01
CA SER A 142 -25.48 -22.55 -0.79
C SER A 142 -25.53 -21.70 -2.07
N PHE A 143 -24.44 -21.66 -2.82
CA PHE A 143 -24.34 -20.91 -4.09
C PHE A 143 -24.61 -21.81 -5.29
N GLU A 144 -25.18 -21.23 -6.35
CA GLU A 144 -25.29 -21.90 -7.63
C GLU A 144 -23.91 -22.06 -8.28
N GLU A 145 -23.73 -23.09 -9.12
CA GLU A 145 -22.43 -23.37 -9.77
C GLU A 145 -21.93 -22.20 -10.62
N ALA A 146 -22.83 -21.45 -11.28
CA ALA A 146 -22.46 -20.25 -12.03
C ALA A 146 -21.88 -19.14 -11.12
N GLN A 147 -22.46 -18.97 -9.92
CA GLN A 147 -21.97 -17.98 -8.94
C GLN A 147 -20.64 -18.42 -8.35
N LYS A 148 -20.47 -19.72 -8.08
CA LYS A 148 -19.20 -20.29 -7.63
C LYS A 148 -18.09 -20.03 -8.63
N GLU A 149 -18.36 -20.26 -9.91
CA GLU A 149 -17.38 -20.01 -10.98
C GLU A 149 -17.03 -18.53 -11.13
N GLU A 150 -18.03 -17.64 -11.12
CA GLU A 150 -17.80 -16.19 -11.15
C GLU A 150 -16.90 -15.74 -10.00
N MET A 151 -17.17 -16.23 -8.79
CA MET A 151 -16.36 -15.87 -7.63
C MET A 151 -14.95 -16.49 -7.67
N ARG A 152 -14.75 -17.68 -8.27
CA ARG A 152 -13.41 -18.25 -8.53
C ARG A 152 -12.60 -17.36 -9.47
N ILE A 153 -13.19 -16.98 -10.60
CA ILE A 153 -12.56 -16.09 -11.58
C ILE A 153 -12.20 -14.74 -10.93
N ALA A 154 -13.10 -14.19 -10.12
CA ALA A 154 -12.86 -12.94 -9.42
C ALA A 154 -11.76 -13.06 -8.36
N LEU A 155 -11.68 -14.21 -7.67
CA LEU A 155 -10.58 -14.52 -6.75
C LEU A 155 -9.25 -14.57 -7.51
N ASP A 156 -9.16 -15.39 -8.55
CA ASP A 156 -7.92 -15.58 -9.32
C ASP A 156 -7.42 -14.23 -9.86
N ALA A 157 -8.30 -13.43 -10.44
CA ALA A 157 -7.96 -12.08 -10.90
C ALA A 157 -7.49 -11.16 -9.76
N THR A 158 -8.03 -11.32 -8.55
CA THR A 158 -7.64 -10.54 -7.37
C THR A 158 -6.26 -10.97 -6.86
N ILE A 159 -5.96 -12.27 -6.84
CA ILE A 159 -4.68 -12.83 -6.38
C ILE A 159 -3.56 -12.62 -7.41
N GLU A 160 -3.84 -12.77 -8.71
CA GLU A 160 -2.85 -12.44 -9.76
C GLU A 160 -2.43 -10.97 -9.74
N LYS A 161 -3.35 -10.10 -9.29
CA LYS A 161 -3.08 -8.67 -9.10
C LYS A 161 -2.27 -8.37 -7.84
N SER A 162 -2.05 -9.36 -6.97
CA SER A 162 -1.15 -9.23 -5.84
C SER A 162 0.21 -8.80 -6.31
N MET A 163 0.73 -7.76 -5.66
CA MET A 163 2.03 -7.22 -5.96
C MET A 163 3.11 -8.13 -5.37
N LEU A 164 3.28 -9.31 -5.98
CA LEU A 164 4.51 -10.07 -5.85
C LEU A 164 5.56 -9.41 -6.74
N GLN A 165 6.18 -8.35 -6.23
CA GLN A 165 7.49 -7.92 -6.67
C GLN A 165 8.44 -7.85 -5.49
N CYS A 166 9.22 -8.94 -5.41
CA CYS A 166 10.55 -9.09 -4.84
C CYS A 166 10.91 -8.23 -3.63
N ILE A 167 11.15 -8.95 -2.53
CA ILE A 167 12.35 -8.80 -1.70
C ILE A 167 13.56 -8.50 -2.61
N ALA A 168 13.83 -7.23 -2.94
CA ALA A 168 15.09 -6.69 -3.47
C ALA A 168 14.92 -5.24 -3.94
N ALA A 169 14.52 -4.34 -3.04
CA ALA A 169 15.19 -3.04 -3.02
C ALA A 169 16.01 -3.07 -1.74
N ALA A 170 17.25 -3.53 -1.86
CA ALA A 170 18.22 -3.43 -0.79
C ALA A 170 18.18 -1.99 -0.28
N VAL A 171 17.89 -1.83 1.01
CA VAL A 171 18.25 -0.60 1.72
C VAL A 171 19.75 -0.47 1.50
N PRO A 172 20.24 0.56 0.76
CA PRO A 172 21.67 0.80 0.73
C PRO A 172 22.09 1.13 2.17
N ALA A 173 23.12 0.42 2.64
CA ALA A 173 23.72 0.59 3.96
C ALA A 173 24.20 2.02 4.20
#